data_AF-M3R403-F1
#
_entry.id   AF-M3R403-F1
#
_cell.length_a   1.000
_cell.length_b   1.000
_cell.length_c   1.000
_cell.angle_alpha   90.00
_cell.angle_beta   90.00
_cell.angle_gamma   90.00
#
_symmetry.space_group_name_H-M   'P 1'
#
loop_
_entity.id
_entity.type
_entity.pdbx_description
1 polymer ?
#
loop_
_entity_poly.entity_id
_entity_poly.type
_entity_poly.pdbx_seq_one_letter_code
_entity_poly.pdbx_strand_id
1 'polypeptide(L)'
;MEYLNKTLEKRRKKIQGLNKEISQARIHLKEFIIRYFSDLIRQISGTSLETFNDFVIREIGDEYINMETRVKNEFEKQTQGISNEIAKIETGFNADMNFFEKHAGAFGKIGIDLLKKAVLSKQLASKWLEMG
;
A
#
# COMPACT_ATOMS: atom_id res chain seq x y z
N MET A 1 -1.43 21.87 13.44
CA MET A 1 -2.03 20.64 13.99
C MET A 1 -3.25 20.16 13.21
N GLU A 2 -4.20 21.04 12.86
CA GLU A 2 -5.40 20.64 12.09
C GLU A 2 -5.10 19.99 10.72
N TYR A 3 -4.16 20.56 9.95
CA TYR A 3 -3.73 19.99 8.67
C TYR A 3 -3.17 18.57 8.80
N LEU A 4 -2.25 18.36 9.77
CA LEU A 4 -1.66 17.05 10.05
C LEU A 4 -2.75 16.04 10.43
N ASN A 5 -3.71 16.43 11.27
CA ASN A 5 -4.80 15.56 11.67
C ASN A 5 -5.70 15.17 10.48
N LYS A 6 -6.01 16.12 9.59
CA LYS A 6 -6.75 15.84 8.34
C LYS A 6 -6.01 14.87 7.43
N THR A 7 -4.69 15.00 7.33
CA THR A 7 -3.85 14.10 6.54
C THR A 7 -3.84 12.68 7.12
N LEU A 8 -3.67 12.54 8.44
CA LEU A 8 -3.72 11.23 9.12
C LEU A 8 -5.06 10.52 8.92
N GLU A 9 -6.18 11.24 9.09
CA GLU A 9 -7.52 10.71 8.87
C GLU A 9 -7.74 10.26 7.42
N LYS A 10 -7.25 11.04 6.45
CA LYS A 10 -7.30 10.65 5.03
C LYS A 10 -6.53 9.35 4.76
N ARG A 11 -5.35 9.17 5.38
CA ARG A 11 -4.55 7.94 5.23
C ARG A 11 -5.26 6.75 5.85
N ARG A 12 -5.83 6.91 7.05
CA ARG A 12 -6.60 5.86 7.73
C ARG A 12 -7.76 5.37 6.87
N LYS A 13 -8.52 6.28 6.25
CA LYS A 13 -9.62 5.92 5.34
C LYS A 13 -9.14 5.16 4.10
N LYS A 14 -7.99 5.54 3.51
CA LYS A 14 -7.40 4.79 2.39
C LYS A 14 -7.01 3.37 2.78
N ILE A 15 -6.38 3.18 3.93
CA ILE A 15 -6.00 1.85 4.44
C ILE A 15 -7.26 0.99 4.70
N GLN A 16 -8.32 1.58 5.26
CA GLN A 16 -9.60 0.88 5.42
C GLN A 16 -10.22 0.46 4.08
N GLY A 17 -10.15 1.32 3.06
CA GLY A 17 -10.57 0.99 1.70
C GLY A 17 -9.76 -0.17 1.12
N LEU A 18 -8.43 -0.12 1.26
CA LEU A 18 -7.52 -1.18 0.81
C LEU A 18 -7.85 -2.53 1.46
N ASN A 19 -8.16 -2.55 2.77
CA ASN A 19 -8.57 -3.78 3.45
C ASN A 19 -9.85 -4.39 2.84
N LYS A 20 -10.78 -3.55 2.40
CA LYS A 20 -11.99 -4.01 1.70
C LYS A 20 -11.64 -4.63 0.35
N GLU A 21 -10.76 -3.99 -0.43
CA GLU A 21 -10.29 -4.52 -1.73
C GLU A 21 -9.57 -5.86 -1.56
N ILE A 22 -8.68 -5.97 -0.57
CA ILE A 22 -7.99 -7.23 -0.21
C ILE A 22 -9.02 -8.32 0.13
N SER A 23 -10.05 -8.00 0.92
CA SER A 23 -11.09 -8.96 1.26
C SER A 23 -11.86 -9.44 0.02
N GLN A 24 -12.16 -8.55 -0.92
CA GLN A 24 -12.87 -8.90 -2.16
C GLN A 24 -12.00 -9.74 -3.08
N ALA A 25 -10.73 -9.37 -3.28
CA ALA A 25 -9.79 -10.17 -4.07
C ALA A 25 -9.67 -11.60 -3.52
N ARG A 26 -9.62 -11.77 -2.20
CA ARG A 26 -9.61 -13.10 -1.56
C ARG A 26 -10.88 -13.91 -1.84
N ILE A 27 -12.05 -13.26 -1.88
CA ILE A 27 -13.32 -13.93 -2.22
C ILE A 27 -13.27 -14.38 -3.69
N HIS A 28 -12.92 -13.48 -4.60
CA HIS A 28 -12.85 -13.78 -6.03
C HIS A 28 -11.85 -14.89 -6.35
N LEU A 29 -10.67 -14.88 -5.71
CA LEU A 29 -9.68 -15.96 -5.88
C LEU A 29 -10.22 -17.31 -5.43
N LYS A 30 -10.95 -17.37 -4.30
CA LYS A 30 -11.60 -18.62 -3.86
C LYS A 30 -12.64 -19.09 -4.85
N GLU A 31 -13.50 -18.19 -5.33
CA GLU A 31 -14.52 -18.54 -6.33
C GLU A 31 -13.91 -18.97 -7.67
N PHE A 32 -12.80 -18.35 -8.07
CA PHE A 32 -12.06 -18.76 -9.26
C PHE A 32 -11.52 -20.18 -9.10
N ILE A 33 -10.83 -20.47 -8.00
CA ILE A 33 -10.28 -21.81 -7.74
C ILE A 33 -11.39 -22.86 -7.72
N ILE A 34 -12.49 -22.60 -7.02
CA ILE A 34 -13.63 -23.53 -6.97
C ILE A 34 -14.19 -23.80 -8.38
N ARG A 35 -14.45 -22.75 -9.16
CA ARG A 35 -14.98 -22.90 -10.53
C ARG A 35 -14.00 -23.62 -11.44
N TYR A 36 -12.74 -23.19 -11.45
CA TYR A 36 -11.72 -23.73 -12.32
C TYR A 36 -11.51 -25.23 -12.09
N PHE A 37 -11.33 -25.66 -10.83
CA PHE A 37 -11.18 -27.09 -10.55
C PHE A 37 -12.48 -27.88 -10.75
N SER A 38 -13.66 -27.30 -10.49
CA SER A 38 -14.93 -27.97 -10.80
C SER A 38 -15.09 -28.20 -12.30
N ASP A 39 -14.69 -27.23 -13.13
CA ASP A 39 -14.72 -27.35 -14.58
C ASP A 39 -13.73 -28.40 -15.08
N LEU A 40 -12.52 -28.47 -14.51
CA LEU A 40 -11.55 -29.53 -14.81
C LEU A 40 -12.11 -30.92 -14.47
N ILE A 41 -12.73 -31.08 -13.29
CA ILE A 41 -13.36 -32.33 -12.86
C ILE A 41 -14.51 -32.72 -13.80
N ARG A 42 -15.34 -31.75 -14.21
CA ARG A 42 -16.45 -32.00 -15.13
C ARG A 42 -15.93 -32.42 -16.51
N GLN A 43 -14.87 -31.78 -17.00
CA GLN A 43 -14.26 -32.10 -18.29
C GLN A 43 -13.63 -33.49 -18.29
N ILE A 44 -12.79 -33.82 -17.30
CA ILE A 44 -12.11 -35.12 -17.23
C ILE A 44 -13.10 -36.28 -17.05
N SER A 45 -14.19 -36.06 -16.31
CA SER A 45 -15.26 -37.05 -16.14
C SER A 45 -16.01 -37.34 -17.45
N GLY A 46 -15.97 -36.42 -18.41
CA GLY A 46 -16.59 -36.56 -19.73
C GLY A 46 -15.63 -37.02 -20.83
N THR A 47 -14.35 -37.26 -20.53
CA THR A 47 -13.38 -37.74 -21.52
C THR A 47 -13.33 -39.26 -21.59
N SER A 48 -13.18 -39.76 -22.81
CA SER A 48 -12.86 -41.15 -23.10
C SER A 48 -11.34 -41.38 -23.07
N LEU A 49 -10.91 -42.64 -23.17
CA LEU A 49 -9.47 -42.96 -23.24
C LEU A 49 -8.80 -42.32 -24.47
N GLU A 50 -9.50 -42.26 -25.60
CA GLU A 50 -9.01 -41.67 -26.85
C GLU A 50 -8.82 -40.15 -26.75
N THR A 51 -9.65 -39.48 -25.95
CA THR A 51 -9.67 -38.01 -25.81
C THR A 51 -8.96 -37.50 -24.56
N PHE A 52 -8.48 -38.41 -23.72
CA PHE A 52 -7.80 -38.06 -22.47
C PHE A 52 -6.54 -37.22 -22.71
N ASN A 53 -5.68 -37.62 -23.66
CA ASN A 53 -4.45 -36.88 -23.95
C ASN A 53 -4.72 -35.45 -24.43
N ASP A 54 -5.75 -35.25 -25.26
CA ASP A 54 -6.16 -33.92 -25.71
C ASP A 54 -6.61 -33.04 -24.54
N PHE A 55 -7.32 -33.61 -23.56
CA PHE A 55 -7.67 -32.91 -22.32
C PHE A 55 -6.42 -32.51 -21.53
N VAL A 56 -5.48 -33.44 -21.31
CA VAL A 56 -4.26 -33.17 -20.54
C VAL A 56 -3.45 -32.04 -21.19
N ILE A 57 -3.20 -32.11 -22.50
CA ILE A 57 -2.43 -31.09 -23.23
C ILE A 57 -3.13 -29.72 -23.15
N ARG A 58 -4.45 -29.68 -23.33
CA ARG A 58 -5.21 -28.43 -23.41
C ARG A 58 -5.41 -27.75 -22.05
N GLU A 59 -5.74 -28.54 -21.03
CA GLU A 59 -6.15 -28.00 -19.72
C GLU A 59 -5.01 -27.94 -18.71
N ILE A 60 -4.14 -28.95 -18.71
CA ILE A 60 -3.02 -29.06 -17.78
C ILE A 60 -1.75 -28.49 -18.41
N GLY A 61 -1.48 -28.87 -19.67
CA GLY A 61 -0.25 -28.55 -20.39
C GLY A 61 0.91 -29.45 -19.98
N ASP A 62 1.98 -29.42 -20.78
CA ASP A 62 3.24 -30.06 -20.42
C ASP A 62 3.79 -29.41 -19.15
N GLU A 63 4.29 -30.25 -18.23
CA GLU A 63 4.69 -29.81 -16.89
C GLU A 63 3.71 -28.80 -16.28
N TYR A 64 2.39 -29.06 -16.39
CA TYR A 64 1.31 -28.26 -15.80
C TYR A 64 1.30 -26.75 -16.18
N ILE A 65 2.00 -26.36 -17.25
CA ILE A 65 2.22 -24.95 -17.61
C ILE A 65 0.92 -24.16 -17.88
N ASN A 66 -0.07 -24.80 -18.50
CA ASN A 66 -1.34 -24.13 -18.82
C ASN A 66 -2.15 -23.87 -17.54
N MET A 67 -2.17 -24.85 -16.62
CA MET A 67 -2.80 -24.70 -15.32
C MET A 67 -2.12 -23.61 -14.49
N GLU A 68 -0.79 -23.67 -14.38
CA GLU A 68 -0.01 -22.71 -13.60
C GLU A 68 -0.22 -21.28 -14.11
N THR A 69 -0.12 -21.09 -15.43
CA THR A 69 -0.30 -19.79 -16.07
C THR A 69 -1.69 -19.22 -15.81
N ARG A 70 -2.75 -20.02 -15.89
CA ARG A 70 -4.13 -19.56 -15.59
C ARG A 70 -4.27 -19.10 -14.14
N VAL A 71 -3.70 -19.85 -13.19
CA VAL A 71 -3.75 -19.51 -11.77
C VAL A 71 -2.95 -18.24 -11.47
N LYS A 72 -1.72 -18.13 -12.02
CA LYS A 72 -0.88 -16.93 -11.87
C LYS A 72 -1.57 -15.69 -12.44
N ASN A 73 -2.12 -15.79 -13.65
CA ASN A 73 -2.80 -14.67 -14.31
C ASN A 73 -4.01 -14.17 -13.50
N GLU A 74 -4.83 -15.07 -12.94
CA GLU A 74 -5.96 -14.63 -12.12
C GLU A 74 -5.47 -14.01 -10.79
N PHE A 75 -4.40 -14.55 -10.19
CA PHE A 75 -3.78 -13.94 -9.00
C PHE A 75 -3.29 -12.52 -9.28
N GLU A 76 -2.53 -12.31 -10.35
CA GLU A 76 -2.05 -10.99 -10.77
C GLU A 76 -3.23 -10.03 -11.02
N LYS A 77 -4.23 -10.47 -11.78
CA LYS A 77 -5.43 -9.68 -12.08
C LYS A 77 -6.16 -9.23 -10.82
N GLN A 78 -6.35 -10.12 -9.83
CA GLN A 78 -7.04 -9.77 -8.59
C GLN A 78 -6.19 -8.91 -7.65
N THR A 79 -4.86 -8.94 -7.77
CA THR A 79 -3.93 -8.21 -6.88
C THR A 79 -3.33 -6.94 -7.48
N GLN A 80 -3.52 -6.68 -8.77
CA GLN A 80 -3.01 -5.49 -9.45
C GLN A 80 -3.54 -4.19 -8.85
N GLY A 81 -4.86 -4.12 -8.60
CA GLY A 81 -5.49 -2.93 -8.00
C GLY A 81 -4.95 -2.64 -6.60
N ILE A 82 -4.80 -3.68 -5.78
CA ILE A 82 -4.24 -3.61 -4.42
C ILE A 82 -2.80 -3.07 -4.47
N SER A 83 -1.98 -3.61 -5.36
CA SER A 83 -0.58 -3.16 -5.53
C SER A 83 -0.50 -1.69 -5.93
N ASN A 84 -1.38 -1.25 -6.83
CA ASN A 84 -1.46 0.16 -7.24
C ASN A 84 -1.88 1.08 -6.09
N GLU A 85 -2.83 0.66 -5.26
CA GLU A 85 -3.27 1.45 -4.10
C GLU A 85 -2.20 1.53 -3.00
N ILE A 86 -1.45 0.44 -2.76
CA ILE A 86 -0.29 0.46 -1.85
C ILE A 86 0.73 1.50 -2.32
N ALA A 87 1.11 1.48 -3.60
CA ALA A 87 2.06 2.44 -4.17
C ALA A 87 1.57 3.91 -4.03
N LYS A 88 0.28 4.16 -4.22
CA LYS A 88 -0.32 5.50 -4.01
C LYS A 88 -0.32 5.92 -2.55
N ILE A 89 -0.54 4.99 -1.61
CA ILE A 89 -0.48 5.26 -0.18
C ILE A 89 0.94 5.65 0.21
N GLU A 90 1.94 4.86 -0.18
CA GLU A 90 3.36 5.09 0.08
C GLU A 90 3.82 6.43 -0.48
N THR A 91 3.60 6.68 -1.77
CA THR A 91 3.98 7.93 -2.44
C THR A 91 3.42 9.14 -1.70
N GLY A 92 2.14 9.08 -1.32
CA GLY A 92 1.54 10.18 -0.62
C GLY A 92 2.04 10.31 0.83
N PHE A 93 2.33 9.22 1.53
CA PHE A 93 2.90 9.29 2.88
C PHE A 93 4.28 9.95 2.86
N ASN A 94 5.13 9.59 1.89
CA ASN A 94 6.44 10.22 1.69
C ASN A 94 6.31 11.72 1.39
N ALA A 95 5.32 12.13 0.60
CA ALA A 95 5.04 13.53 0.36
C ALA A 95 4.63 14.28 1.65
N ASP A 96 3.75 13.67 2.46
CA ASP A 96 3.30 14.26 3.72
C ASP A 96 4.46 14.39 4.73
N MET A 97 5.33 13.36 4.81
CA MET A 97 6.52 13.36 5.67
C MET A 97 7.51 14.47 5.27
N ASN A 98 7.84 14.55 3.99
CA ASN A 98 8.72 15.59 3.46
C ASN A 98 8.20 17.00 3.74
N PHE A 99 6.87 17.19 3.66
CA PHE A 99 6.25 18.46 4.01
C PHE A 99 6.39 18.78 5.49
N PHE A 100 6.17 17.79 6.36
CA PHE A 100 6.32 17.94 7.81
C PHE A 100 7.76 18.29 8.20
N GLU A 101 8.75 17.55 7.70
CA GLU A 101 10.18 17.78 7.99
C GLU A 101 10.61 19.20 7.62
N LYS A 102 10.21 19.69 6.44
CA LYS A 102 10.51 21.07 6.01
C LYS A 102 9.93 22.11 6.96
N HIS A 103 8.69 21.93 7.40
CA HIS A 103 8.03 22.88 8.32
C HIS A 103 8.62 22.80 9.73
N ALA A 104 8.81 21.59 10.26
CA ALA A 104 9.42 21.39 11.58
C ALA A 104 10.84 21.97 11.62
N GLY A 105 11.63 21.77 10.57
CA GLY A 105 12.96 22.36 10.44
C GLY A 105 12.94 23.89 10.38
N ALA A 106 12.00 24.48 9.63
CA ALA A 106 11.84 25.94 9.57
C ALA A 106 11.44 26.53 10.93
N PHE A 107 10.44 25.96 11.60
CA PHE A 107 10.01 26.41 12.93
C PHE A 107 11.10 26.18 13.98
N GLY A 108 11.84 25.08 13.92
CA GLY A 108 12.96 24.82 14.81
C GLY A 108 14.05 25.89 14.69
N LYS A 109 14.41 26.30 13.46
CA LYS A 109 15.36 27.40 13.23
C LYS A 109 14.86 28.71 13.81
N ILE A 110 13.60 29.08 13.53
CA ILE A 110 12.97 30.30 14.08
C ILE A 110 12.99 30.27 15.62
N GLY A 111 12.63 29.14 16.23
CA GLY A 111 12.65 28.98 17.69
C GLY A 111 14.04 29.17 18.30
N ILE A 112 15.08 28.56 17.69
CA ILE A 112 16.47 28.74 18.11
C ILE A 112 16.88 30.22 18.02
N ASP A 113 16.53 30.92 16.94
CA ASP A 113 16.89 32.32 16.76
C ASP A 113 16.18 33.24 17.77
N LEU A 114 14.92 32.94 18.11
CA LEU A 114 14.19 33.64 19.18
C LEU A 114 14.83 33.40 20.55
N LEU A 115 15.24 32.16 20.86
CA LEU A 115 15.94 31.83 22.10
C LEU A 115 17.27 32.56 22.20
N LYS A 116 18.06 32.60 21.12
CA LYS A 116 19.32 33.38 21.08
C LYS A 116 19.07 34.85 21.38
N LYS A 117 18.07 35.47 20.74
CA LYS A 117 17.70 36.87 20.99
C LYS A 117 17.29 37.12 22.44
N ALA A 118 16.50 36.23 23.04
CA ALA A 118 16.07 36.33 24.44
C ALA A 118 17.24 36.21 25.43
N VAL A 119 18.20 35.32 25.16
CA VAL A 119 19.41 35.20 25.97
C VAL A 119 20.25 36.48 25.90
N LEU A 120 20.46 37.01 24.70
CA LEU A 120 21.21 38.25 24.49
C LEU A 120 20.53 39.47 25.16
N SER A 121 19.21 39.59 25.06
CA SER A 121 18.48 40.70 25.70
C SER A 121 18.59 40.64 27.22
N LYS A 122 18.50 39.44 27.82
CA LYS A 122 18.68 39.24 29.27
C LYS A 122 20.10 39.61 29.73
N GLN A 123 21.12 39.23 28.95
CA GLN A 123 22.51 39.59 29.25
C GLN A 123 22.75 41.10 29.20
N LEU A 124 22.20 41.78 28.19
CA LEU A 124 22.28 43.24 28.07
C LEU A 124 21.61 43.93 29.26
N ALA A 125 20.38 43.53 29.60
CA ALA A 125 19.65 44.09 30.76
C ALA A 125 20.43 43.92 32.08
N SER A 126 21.09 42.78 32.26
CA SER A 126 21.92 42.53 33.45
C SER A 126 23.13 43.47 33.51
N LYS A 127 23.82 43.68 32.37
CA LYS A 127 24.93 44.64 32.28
C LYS A 127 24.49 46.08 32.57
N TRP A 128 23.32 46.50 32.07
CA TRP A 128 22.79 47.83 32.35
C TRP A 128 22.54 48.05 33.85
N LEU A 129 22.06 47.04 34.57
CA LEU A 129 21.83 47.11 36.02
C LEU A 129 23.13 47.16 36.84
N GLU A 130 24.22 46.58 36.35
CA GLU A 130 25.54 46.64 37.01
C GLU A 130 26.24 47.99 36.84
N MET A 131 25.81 48.80 35.85
CA MET A 131 26.44 50.09 35.49
C MET A 131 25.80 51.31 36.16
N GLY A 132 24.67 51.16 36.86
CA GLY A 132 23.96 52.24 37.57
C GLY A 132 23.91 51.98 39.07
#